data_AF-A0A7S0PZ88-F1
#
_entry.id   AF-A0A7S0PZ88-F1
#
_cell.length_a   1.000
_cell.length_b   1.000
_cell.length_c   1.000
_cell.angle_alpha   90.00
_cell.angle_beta   90.00
_cell.angle_gamma   90.00
#
_symmetry.space_group_name_H-M   'P 1'
#
loop_
_entity.id
_entity.type
_entity.pdbx_description
1 polymer ?
#
loop_
_entity_poly.entity_id
_entity_poly.type
_entity_poly.pdbx_seq_one_letter_code
_entity_poly.pdbx_strand_id
1 'polypeptide(L)'
;MVNNAGTMCHQRKQTEEKLETSFGVNTAGTMVLTEELYEVLQKTGSQDAPARVVTVSSGGMLLADLETKDLQLEGRKEWDGSWAYSVQKRHQVCLTEYWAKQW
;
A
#
# COMPACT_ATOMS: atom_id res chain seq x y z
N MET A 1 4.75 4.92 -13.32
CA MET A 1 5.30 4.72 -11.96
C MET A 1 5.12 3.27 -11.54
N VAL A 2 6.08 2.69 -10.81
CA VAL A 2 5.95 1.32 -10.27
C VAL A 2 6.19 1.35 -8.76
N ASN A 3 5.14 1.11 -7.97
CA ASN A 3 5.23 0.94 -6.52
C ASN A 3 5.68 -0.49 -6.20
N ASN A 4 6.99 -0.73 -6.27
CA ASN A 4 7.60 -2.03 -6.01
C ASN A 4 8.18 -2.17 -4.59
N ALA A 5 8.62 -1.06 -3.99
CA ALA A 5 9.23 -1.09 -2.67
C ALA A 5 8.26 -1.69 -1.64
N GLY A 6 8.78 -2.58 -0.80
CA GLY A 6 8.01 -3.17 0.27
C GLY A 6 8.88 -3.87 1.31
N THR A 7 8.33 -4.06 2.51
CA THR A 7 9.03 -4.67 3.63
C THR A 7 8.10 -5.51 4.49
N MET A 8 8.61 -6.65 4.98
CA MET A 8 7.93 -7.53 5.93
C MET A 8 8.71 -7.52 7.24
N CYS A 9 8.28 -6.72 8.20
CA CYS A 9 8.92 -6.65 9.51
C CYS A 9 8.36 -7.72 10.45
N HIS A 10 9.19 -8.71 10.81
CA HIS A 10 8.78 -9.77 11.75
C HIS A 10 8.51 -9.29 13.17
N GLN A 11 9.05 -8.13 13.55
CA GLN A 11 8.78 -7.47 14.84
C GLN A 11 8.08 -6.15 14.59
N ARG A 12 7.09 -5.80 15.42
CA ARG A 12 6.45 -4.49 15.36
C ARG A 12 7.47 -3.41 15.69
N LYS A 13 7.68 -2.51 14.74
CA LYS A 13 8.52 -1.31 14.88
C LYS A 13 7.75 -0.12 14.35
N GLN A 14 8.17 1.07 14.74
CA GLN A 14 7.59 2.30 14.22
C GLN A 14 8.64 3.13 13.50
N THR A 15 8.21 3.84 12.46
CA THR A 15 8.98 4.90 11.81
C THR A 15 9.07 6.13 12.73
N GLU A 16 9.85 7.14 12.34
CA GLU A 16 9.95 8.40 13.08
C GLU A 16 8.61 9.14 13.16
N GLU A 17 7.75 8.97 12.15
CA GLU A 17 6.39 9.48 12.07
C GLU A 17 5.38 8.66 12.90
N LYS A 18 5.87 7.68 13.68
CA LYS A 18 5.07 6.78 14.53
C LYS A 18 4.15 5.83 13.77
N LEU A 19 4.43 5.57 12.49
CA LEU A 19 3.73 4.56 11.71
C LEU A 19 4.32 3.18 11.94
N GLU A 20 3.51 2.13 12.04
CA GLU A 20 4.02 0.76 11.93
C GLU A 20 4.85 0.62 10.65
N THR A 21 6.09 0.13 10.76
CA THR A 21 7.08 0.22 9.67
C THR A 21 6.61 -0.40 8.36
N SER A 22 6.04 -1.60 8.39
CA SER A 22 5.54 -2.25 7.18
C SER A 22 4.33 -1.50 6.59
N PHE A 23 3.42 -0.99 7.43
CA PHE A 23 2.29 -0.16 7.00
C PHE A 23 2.75 1.15 6.35
N GLY A 24 3.72 1.82 6.97
CA GLY A 24 4.32 3.05 6.47
C GLY A 24 4.88 2.90 5.07
N VAL A 25 5.63 1.81 4.81
CA VAL A 25 6.22 1.54 3.50
C VAL A 25 5.19 0.99 2.50
N ASN A 26 4.48 -0.06 2.87
CA ASN A 26 3.66 -0.85 1.94
C ASN A 26 2.31 -0.19 1.61
N THR A 27 1.72 0.55 2.55
CA THR A 27 0.38 1.15 2.35
C THR A 27 0.45 2.66 2.30
N ALA A 28 0.87 3.32 3.38
CA ALA A 28 0.81 4.79 3.46
C ALA A 28 1.73 5.45 2.42
N GLY A 29 2.98 5.01 2.30
CA GLY A 29 3.92 5.53 1.32
C GLY A 29 3.49 5.26 -0.12
N THR A 30 2.92 4.08 -0.38
CA THR A 30 2.36 3.74 -1.70
C THR A 30 1.19 4.66 -2.07
N MET A 31 0.30 4.95 -1.11
CA MET A 31 -0.83 5.86 -1.31
C MET A 31 -0.34 7.28 -1.59
N VAL A 32 0.43 7.85 -0.65
CA VAL A 32 0.90 9.24 -0.74
C VAL A 32 1.69 9.46 -2.04
N LEU A 33 2.62 8.58 -2.38
CA LEU A 33 3.41 8.73 -3.60
C LEU A 33 2.54 8.71 -4.87
N THR A 34 1.51 7.86 -4.88
CA THR A 34 0.61 7.74 -6.04
C THR A 34 -0.28 8.96 -6.20
N GLU A 35 -0.85 9.44 -5.11
CA GLU A 35 -1.77 10.58 -5.13
C GLU A 35 -1.03 11.90 -5.40
N GLU A 36 0.13 12.12 -4.78
CA GLU A 36 0.94 13.33 -5.00
C GLU A 36 1.50 13.41 -6.44
N LEU A 37 1.80 12.27 -7.05
CA LEU A 37 2.29 12.23 -8.44
C LEU A 37 1.18 12.20 -9.49
N TYR A 38 -0.09 12.10 -9.09
CA TYR A 38 -1.22 11.93 -10.01
C TYR A 38 -1.25 13.01 -11.10
N GLU A 39 -1.20 14.30 -10.71
CA GLU A 39 -1.26 15.38 -11.69
C GLU A 39 -0.12 15.35 -12.71
N VAL A 40 1.10 15.05 -12.24
CA VAL A 40 2.28 15.00 -13.11
C VAL A 40 2.18 13.79 -14.05
N LEU A 41 1.76 12.64 -13.54
CA LEU A 41 1.52 11.45 -14.35
C LEU A 41 0.48 11.74 -15.44
N GLN A 42 -0.63 12.38 -15.08
CA GLN A 42 -1.67 12.74 -16.05
C GLN A 42 -1.14 13.69 -17.14
N LYS A 43 -0.34 14.71 -16.77
CA LYS A 43 0.26 15.67 -17.72
C LYS A 43 1.33 15.03 -18.62
N THR A 44 2.02 14.00 -18.15
CA THR A 44 3.08 13.32 -18.92
C THR A 44 2.56 12.23 -19.86
N GLY A 45 1.35 11.72 -19.62
CA GLY A 45 0.68 10.76 -20.51
C GLY A 45 0.05 11.41 -21.73
N SER A 46 -0.22 10.61 -22.76
CA SER A 46 -1.04 11.00 -23.91
C SER A 46 -2.17 10.00 -24.15
N GLN A 47 -3.09 10.30 -25.05
CA GLN A 47 -4.18 9.38 -25.40
C GLN A 47 -3.67 8.04 -25.96
N ASP A 48 -2.61 8.07 -26.77
CA ASP A 48 -2.01 6.87 -27.38
C ASP A 48 -1.01 6.16 -26.46
N ALA A 49 -0.50 6.86 -25.44
CA ALA A 49 0.44 6.35 -24.45
C ALA A 49 0.11 6.90 -23.06
N PRO A 50 -0.97 6.40 -22.41
CA PRO A 50 -1.37 6.89 -21.11
C PRO A 50 -0.33 6.56 -20.06
N ALA A 51 -0.12 7.47 -19.11
CA ALA A 51 0.68 7.18 -17.93
C ALA A 51 0.03 6.05 -17.12
N ARG A 52 0.85 5.20 -16.51
CA ARG A 52 0.38 4.04 -15.75
C ARG A 52 1.02 4.02 -14.37
N VAL A 53 0.23 3.61 -13.38
CA VAL A 53 0.70 3.24 -12.05
C VAL A 53 0.54 1.73 -11.90
N VAL A 54 1.62 1.04 -11.55
CA VAL A 54 1.60 -0.39 -11.28
C VAL A 54 2.03 -0.61 -9.83
N THR A 55 1.18 -1.24 -9.03
CA THR A 55 1.47 -1.56 -7.63
C THR A 55 1.76 -3.04 -7.47
N VAL A 56 2.95 -3.37 -6.97
CA VAL A 56 3.38 -4.77 -6.77
C VAL A 56 2.90 -5.26 -5.40
N SER A 57 1.81 -6.03 -5.42
CA SER A 57 1.27 -6.68 -4.22
C SER A 57 1.97 -8.04 -3.94
N SER A 58 1.27 -9.01 -3.35
CA SER A 58 1.76 -10.37 -3.07
C SER A 58 0.59 -11.35 -2.98
N GLY A 59 0.82 -12.63 -3.29
CA GLY A 59 -0.18 -13.69 -3.11
C GLY A 59 -0.70 -13.84 -1.67
N GLY A 60 0.09 -13.42 -0.66
CA GLY A 60 -0.36 -13.41 0.74
C GLY A 60 -1.62 -12.58 0.99
N MET A 61 -1.88 -11.56 0.14
CA MET A 61 -3.12 -10.76 0.23
C MET A 61 -4.40 -11.59 0.06
N LEU A 62 -4.33 -12.76 -0.58
CA LEU A 62 -5.48 -13.65 -0.76
C LEU A 62 -5.93 -14.29 0.55
N LEU A 63 -5.06 -14.27 1.57
CA LEU A 63 -5.29 -14.84 2.90
C LEU A 63 -5.75 -13.79 3.92
N ALA A 64 -5.89 -12.52 3.51
CA ALA A 64 -6.23 -11.40 4.38
C ALA A 64 -7.47 -10.66 3.88
N ASP A 65 -8.40 -10.40 4.80
CA ASP A 65 -9.50 -9.47 4.57
C ASP A 65 -9.01 -8.02 4.55
N LEU A 66 -9.83 -7.14 3.99
CA LEU A 66 -9.56 -5.70 4.01
C LEU A 66 -9.82 -5.14 5.42
N GLU A 67 -8.76 -4.67 6.08
CA GLU A 67 -8.83 -3.91 7.33
C GLU A 67 -8.94 -2.41 7.03
N THR A 68 -9.82 -1.70 7.73
CA THR A 68 -10.08 -0.26 7.50
C THR A 68 -10.19 0.57 8.77
N LYS A 69 -10.31 -0.10 9.93
CA LYS A 69 -10.50 0.53 11.23
C LYS A 69 -9.19 0.62 11.99
N ASP A 70 -8.39 -0.45 11.96
CA ASP A 70 -7.09 -0.53 12.63
C ASP A 70 -5.97 -0.75 11.60
N LEU A 71 -5.71 0.29 10.81
CA LEU A 71 -4.75 0.23 9.70
C LEU A 71 -3.32 -0.14 10.12
N GLN A 72 -2.96 0.15 11.38
CA GLN A 72 -1.64 -0.12 11.95
C GLN A 72 -1.62 -1.35 12.88
N LEU A 73 -2.76 -2.06 12.96
CA LEU A 73 -2.92 -3.32 13.68
C LEU A 73 -2.54 -3.21 15.18
N GLU A 74 -2.86 -2.08 15.80
CA GLU A 74 -2.51 -1.77 17.20
C GLU A 74 -3.28 -2.63 18.20
N GLY A 75 -4.49 -3.07 17.86
CA GLY A 75 -5.36 -3.84 18.74
C GLY A 75 -4.96 -5.31 18.92
N ARG A 76 -3.91 -5.78 18.23
CA ARG A 76 -3.50 -7.20 18.31
C ARG A 76 -2.73 -7.50 19.58
N LYS A 77 -3.14 -8.58 20.25
CA LYS A 77 -2.45 -9.12 21.44
C LYS A 77 -1.07 -9.69 21.12
N GLU A 78 -0.95 -10.34 19.96
CA GLU A 78 0.29 -10.97 19.49
C GLU A 78 0.62 -10.46 18.08
N TRP A 79 1.89 -10.12 17.86
CA TRP A 79 2.37 -9.63 16.59
C TRP A 79 2.72 -10.78 15.64
N ASP A 80 2.13 -10.77 14.46
CA ASP A 80 2.51 -11.61 13.34
C ASP A 80 2.80 -10.72 12.13
N GLY A 81 4.09 -10.55 11.83
CA GLY A 81 4.56 -9.70 10.74
C GLY A 81 4.19 -10.22 9.35
N SER A 82 4.05 -11.53 9.18
CA SER A 82 3.67 -12.13 7.90
C SER A 82 2.19 -11.88 7.60
N TRP A 83 1.34 -11.99 8.62
CA TRP A 83 -0.06 -11.62 8.52
C TRP A 83 -0.24 -10.11 8.33
N ALA A 84 0.46 -9.29 9.11
CA ALA A 84 0.42 -7.83 8.98
C ALA A 84 0.81 -7.37 7.56
N TYR A 85 1.89 -7.95 7.02
CA TYR A 85 2.28 -7.75 5.63
C TYR A 85 1.17 -8.15 4.65
N SER A 86 0.51 -9.29 4.86
CA SER A 86 -0.58 -9.76 4.00
C SER A 86 -1.77 -8.79 3.98
N VAL A 87 -2.15 -8.24 5.13
CA VAL A 87 -3.17 -7.17 5.26
C VAL A 87 -2.75 -5.92 4.48
N GLN A 88 -1.50 -5.50 4.60
CA GLN A 88 -1.02 -4.30 3.88
C GLN A 88 -0.93 -4.51 2.37
N LYS A 89 -0.59 -5.73 1.93
CA LYS A 89 -0.66 -6.14 0.53
C LYS A 89 -2.11 -6.19 0.02
N ARG A 90 -3.07 -6.52 0.89
CA ARG A 90 -4.51 -6.38 0.59
C ARG A 90 -4.90 -4.90 0.41
N HIS A 91 -4.40 -3.98 1.25
CA HIS A 91 -4.62 -2.54 1.06
C HIS A 91 -4.14 -2.06 -0.32
N GLN A 92 -2.96 -2.49 -0.77
CA GLN A 92 -2.42 -2.10 -2.07
C GLN A 92 -3.34 -2.48 -3.25
N VAL A 93 -3.97 -3.66 -3.20
CA VAL A 93 -4.93 -4.10 -4.23
C VAL A 93 -6.18 -3.22 -4.18
N CYS A 94 -6.77 -3.04 -3.00
CA CYS A 94 -7.99 -2.24 -2.85
C CYS A 94 -7.78 -0.76 -3.21
N LEU A 95 -6.62 -0.17 -2.89
CA LEU A 95 -6.26 1.18 -3.32
C LEU A 95 -6.14 1.27 -4.85
N THR A 96 -5.53 0.28 -5.48
CA THR A 96 -5.40 0.23 -6.95
C THR A 96 -6.78 0.14 -7.61
N GLU A 97 -7.68 -0.71 -7.08
CA GLU A 97 -9.08 -0.78 -7.56
C GLU A 97 -9.87 0.51 -7.32
N TYR A 98 -9.61 1.19 -6.20
CA TYR A 98 -10.22 2.48 -5.89
C TYR A 98 -9.78 3.54 -6.89
N TRP A 99 -8.47 3.72 -7.10
CA TRP A 99 -7.94 4.70 -8.05
C TRP A 99 -8.41 4.44 -9.47
N ALA A 100 -8.45 3.18 -9.91
CA ALA A 100 -8.95 2.83 -11.25
C ALA A 100 -10.44 3.20 -11.48
N LYS A 101 -11.22 3.43 -10.42
CA LYS A 101 -12.60 3.93 -10.52
C LYS A 101 -12.66 5.46 -10.49
N GLN A 102 -11.67 6.11 -9.88
CA GLN A 102 -11.64 7.57 -9.72
C GLN A 102 -10.94 8.27 -10.89
N TRP A 103 -9.96 7.62 -11.53
CA TRP A 103 -9.06 8.21 -12.53
C TRP A 103 -9.12 7.55 -13.89
#